data_AF-A0A086P6P4-F1
#
_entry.id   AF-A0A086P6P4-F1
#
_cell.length_a   1.000
_cell.length_b   1.000
_cell.length_c   1.000
_cell.angle_alpha   90.00
_cell.angle_beta   90.00
_cell.angle_gamma   90.00
#
_symmetry.space_group_name_H-M   'P 1'
#
loop_
_entity.id
_entity.type
_entity.pdbx_description
1 polymer ?
#
loop_
_entity_poly.entity_id
_entity_poly.type
_entity_poly.pdbx_seq_one_letter_code
_entity_poly.pdbx_strand_id
1 'polypeptide(L)'
;MAAFSTPGAGAMLTVRCDPAAGRISFLRAGAGQGSMTLRTTYGAVSWPATAATTGTLAIRAASDATLDQIAYSRGRFAVEVQGLETLIVPAWAEVGRVIEDCRR
;
A
#
# COMPACT_ATOMS: atom_id res chain seq x y z
N MET A 1 11.96 2.59 0.75
CA MET A 1 11.01 1.49 1.06
C MET A 1 10.50 1.68 2.48
N ALA A 2 9.27 1.31 2.77
CA ALA A 2 8.68 1.36 4.11
C ALA A 2 7.91 0.04 4.35
N ALA A 3 7.91 -0.43 5.58
CA ALA A 3 7.17 -1.62 5.97
C ALA A 3 6.39 -1.32 7.25
N PHE A 4 5.11 -1.69 7.25
CA PHE A 4 4.25 -1.65 8.42
C PHE A 4 4.19 -3.06 9.02
N SER A 5 4.58 -3.17 10.29
CA SER A 5 4.45 -4.36 11.12
C SER A 5 3.79 -4.00 12.45
N THR A 6 3.10 -4.96 13.04
CA THR A 6 2.68 -4.87 14.44
C THR A 6 3.76 -5.50 15.33
N PRO A 7 3.91 -5.06 16.60
CA PRO A 7 4.87 -5.67 17.52
C PRO A 7 4.63 -7.18 17.64
N GLY A 8 5.68 -7.98 17.41
CA GLY A 8 5.60 -9.45 17.46
C GLY A 8 5.07 -10.13 16.19
N ALA A 9 4.72 -9.38 15.14
CA ALA A 9 4.34 -9.91 13.83
C ALA A 9 5.35 -9.51 12.73
N GLY A 10 5.40 -10.31 11.66
CA GLY A 10 6.12 -9.95 10.43
C GLY A 10 5.50 -8.74 9.72
N ALA A 11 6.20 -8.21 8.71
CA ALA A 11 5.70 -7.09 7.91
C ALA A 11 4.34 -7.42 7.29
N MET A 12 3.31 -6.66 7.66
CA MET A 12 1.93 -6.85 7.22
C MET A 12 1.66 -6.11 5.90
N LEU A 13 2.29 -4.96 5.69
CA LEU A 13 2.28 -4.21 4.44
C LEU A 13 3.68 -3.70 4.14
N THR A 14 4.17 -3.91 2.93
CA THR A 14 5.43 -3.36 2.46
C THR A 14 5.17 -2.46 1.26
N VAL A 15 5.66 -1.22 1.34
CA VAL A 15 5.59 -0.23 0.28
C VAL A 15 7.00 0.01 -0.25
N ARG A 16 7.19 -0.22 -1.54
CA ARG A 16 8.50 -0.06 -2.19
C ARG A 16 8.36 0.80 -3.44
N CYS A 17 9.22 1.80 -3.54
CA CYS A 17 9.42 2.54 -4.78
C CYS A 17 10.49 1.87 -5.63
N ASP A 18 10.23 1.82 -6.94
CA ASP A 18 11.20 1.58 -8.00
C ASP A 18 11.30 2.86 -8.85
N PRO A 19 12.28 3.75 -8.56
CA PRO A 19 12.41 5.03 -9.24
C PRO A 19 12.86 4.86 -10.70
N ALA A 20 13.63 3.82 -11.02
CA ALA A 20 14.07 3.56 -12.39
C ALA A 20 12.88 3.23 -13.32
N ALA A 21 11.86 2.55 -12.78
CA ALA A 21 10.62 2.23 -13.50
C ALA A 21 9.50 3.27 -13.31
N GLY A 22 9.67 4.26 -12.42
CA GLY A 22 8.62 5.21 -12.05
C GLY A 22 7.40 4.53 -11.43
N ARG A 23 7.61 3.47 -10.63
CA ARG A 23 6.54 2.62 -10.09
C ARG A 23 6.65 2.47 -8.59
N ILE A 24 5.49 2.32 -7.95
CA ILE A 24 5.39 1.98 -6.54
C ILE A 24 4.63 0.66 -6.40
N SER A 25 5.10 -0.19 -5.51
CA SER A 25 4.53 -1.50 -5.24
C SER A 25 4.07 -1.59 -3.79
N PHE A 26 2.83 -2.05 -3.60
CA PHE A 26 2.24 -2.35 -2.30
C PHE A 26 2.10 -3.86 -2.18
N LEU A 27 2.78 -4.45 -1.20
CA LEU A 27 2.73 -5.86 -0.91
C LEU A 27 2.01 -6.07 0.43
N ARG A 28 0.81 -6.64 0.38
CA ARG A 28 0.05 -7.05 1.56
C ARG A 28 0.39 -8.50 1.88
N ALA A 29 0.85 -8.78 3.11
CA ALA A 29 1.11 -10.15 3.53
C ALA A 29 -0.17 -10.99 3.57
N GLY A 30 -0.07 -12.25 3.12
CA GLY A 30 -1.18 -13.21 3.05
C GLY A 30 -1.65 -13.50 1.63
N ALA A 31 -2.25 -14.67 1.43
CA ALA A 31 -2.78 -15.11 0.14
C ALA A 31 -4.20 -14.58 -0.09
N GLY A 32 -4.31 -13.37 -0.62
CA GLY A 32 -5.58 -12.79 -1.06
C GLY A 32 -5.79 -12.88 -2.57
N GLN A 33 -7.02 -12.67 -3.03
CA GLN A 33 -7.41 -12.76 -4.44
C GLN A 33 -7.94 -11.44 -5.00
N GLY A 34 -7.82 -11.29 -6.32
CA GLY A 34 -8.44 -10.20 -7.06
C GLY A 34 -7.73 -8.86 -6.92
N SER A 35 -8.42 -7.88 -6.34
CA SER A 35 -7.94 -6.50 -6.27
C SER A 35 -7.54 -6.10 -4.84
N MET A 36 -6.63 -5.14 -4.75
CA MET A 36 -6.27 -4.47 -3.50
C MET A 36 -7.02 -3.14 -3.44
N THR A 37 -7.97 -3.03 -2.53
CA THR A 37 -8.73 -1.80 -2.31
C THR A 37 -8.09 -0.99 -1.21
N LEU A 38 -7.73 0.26 -1.53
CA LEU A 38 -7.23 1.23 -0.57
C LEU A 38 -8.35 2.20 -0.21
N ARG A 39 -8.72 2.23 1.07
CA ARG A 39 -9.75 3.12 1.60
C ARG A 39 -9.10 4.23 2.42
N THR A 40 -9.18 5.44 1.91
CA THR A 40 -8.70 6.66 2.58
C THR A 40 -9.90 7.51 3.02
N THR A 41 -9.64 8.62 3.71
CA THR A 41 -10.71 9.58 4.00
C THR A 41 -11.26 10.30 2.76
N TYR A 42 -10.59 10.19 1.62
CA TYR A 42 -11.03 10.78 0.35
C TYR A 42 -11.89 9.81 -0.48
N GLY A 43 -11.93 8.53 -0.12
CA GLY A 43 -12.69 7.50 -0.83
C GLY A 43 -11.97 6.15 -0.87
N ALA A 44 -12.55 5.22 -1.63
CA ALA A 44 -11.97 3.91 -1.87
C ALA A 44 -11.54 3.79 -3.34
N VAL A 45 -10.32 3.31 -3.56
CA VAL A 45 -9.77 3.03 -4.89
C VAL A 45 -9.33 1.58 -4.94
N SER A 46 -9.74 0.87 -5.98
CA SER A 46 -9.36 -0.51 -6.22
C SER A 46 -8.20 -0.58 -7.20
N TRP A 47 -7.12 -1.25 -6.82
CA TRP A 47 -5.98 -1.54 -7.67
C TRP A 47 -5.97 -3.00 -8.09
N PRO A 48 -5.67 -3.32 -9.36
CA PRO A 48 -5.43 -4.70 -9.73
C PRO A 48 -4.25 -5.24 -8.91
N ALA A 49 -4.41 -6.44 -8.36
CA ALA A 49 -3.38 -7.09 -7.58
C ALA A 49 -3.19 -8.53 -8.06
N THR A 50 -2.01 -9.07 -7.80
CA THR A 50 -1.65 -10.44 -8.17
C THR A 50 -1.07 -11.16 -6.97
N ALA A 51 -1.21 -12.48 -6.93
CA ALA A 51 -0.50 -13.29 -5.96
C ALA A 51 1.03 -13.13 -6.16
N ALA A 52 1.75 -13.07 -5.05
CA ALA A 52 3.20 -13.02 -4.96
C ALA A 52 3.67 -14.02 -3.90
N THR A 53 4.96 -14.38 -3.94
CA THR A 53 5.54 -15.41 -3.05
C THR A 53 5.29 -15.15 -1.56
N THR A 54 5.24 -13.89 -1.16
CA THR A 54 5.10 -13.45 0.24
C THR A 54 3.77 -12.73 0.52
N GLY A 55 2.83 -12.72 -0.43
CA GLY A 55 1.52 -12.09 -0.22
C GLY A 55 0.79 -11.68 -1.51
N THR A 56 -0.02 -10.63 -1.44
CA THR A 56 -0.71 -10.04 -2.58
C THR A 56 -0.05 -8.71 -2.96
N LEU A 57 0.35 -8.58 -4.22
CA LEU A 57 1.12 -7.45 -4.75
C LEU A 57 0.26 -6.60 -5.69
N ALA A 58 0.19 -5.29 -5.42
CA ALA A 58 -0.35 -4.30 -6.34
C ALA A 58 0.78 -3.36 -6.78
N ILE A 59 0.81 -3.01 -8.07
CA ILE A 59 1.83 -2.11 -8.64
C ILE A 59 1.11 -0.97 -9.36
N ARG A 60 1.50 0.27 -9.07
CA ARG A 60 0.98 1.47 -9.71
C ARG A 60 2.11 2.38 -10.16
N ALA A 61 1.78 3.29 -11.08
CA ALA A 61 2.67 4.39 -11.43
C ALA A 61 2.88 5.30 -10.21
N ALA A 62 4.09 5.84 -10.04
CA ALA A 62 4.39 6.79 -8.97
C ALA A 62 3.58 8.11 -9.10
N SER A 63 3.06 8.39 -10.29
CA SER A 63 2.15 9.51 -10.58
C SER A 63 0.68 9.25 -10.22
N ASP A 64 0.33 8.09 -9.69
CA ASP A 64 -1.05 7.79 -9.30
C ASP A 64 -1.52 8.75 -8.20
N ALA A 65 -2.60 9.48 -8.47
CA ALA A 65 -3.22 10.44 -7.56
C ALA A 65 -3.75 9.79 -6.27
N THR A 66 -4.03 8.49 -6.29
CA THR A 66 -4.41 7.73 -5.08
C THR A 66 -3.28 7.78 -4.02
N LEU A 67 -2.03 7.91 -4.44
CA LEU A 67 -0.89 8.04 -3.52
C LEU A 67 -0.97 9.33 -2.70
N ASP A 68 -1.48 10.43 -3.27
CA ASP A 68 -1.75 11.66 -2.52
C ASP A 68 -2.86 11.44 -1.50
N GLN A 69 -3.93 10.75 -1.89
CA GLN A 69 -5.04 10.46 -0.98
C GLN A 69 -4.58 9.64 0.24
N ILE A 70 -3.60 8.75 0.04
CA ILE A 70 -2.97 7.97 1.13
C ILE A 70 -2.10 8.90 1.99
N ALA A 71 -1.23 9.70 1.37
CA ALA A 71 -0.32 10.60 2.08
C ALA A 71 -1.04 11.67 2.92
N TYR A 72 -2.18 12.18 2.42
CA TYR A 72 -2.99 13.19 3.09
C TYR A 72 -4.15 12.62 3.93
N SER A 73 -4.30 11.30 4.03
CA SER A 73 -5.38 10.70 4.81
C SER A 73 -5.33 11.15 6.27
N ARG A 74 -6.49 11.37 6.91
CA ARG A 74 -6.58 11.86 8.31
C ARG A 74 -6.23 10.78 9.35
N GLY A 75 -4.97 10.36 9.35
CA GLY A 75 -4.37 9.51 10.39
C GLY A 75 -4.40 8.01 10.12
N ARG A 76 -5.23 7.49 9.20
CA ARG A 76 -5.25 6.07 8.83
C ARG A 76 -5.86 5.82 7.46
N PHE A 77 -5.52 4.70 6.85
CA PHE A 77 -6.17 4.17 5.66
C PHE A 77 -6.30 2.64 5.79
N ALA A 78 -7.30 2.06 5.13
CA ALA A 78 -7.49 0.62 5.10
C ALA A 78 -6.89 0.03 3.82
N VAL A 79 -6.30 -1.16 3.95
CA VAL A 79 -5.90 -2.02 2.83
C VAL A 79 -6.73 -3.29 2.91
N GLU A 80 -7.62 -3.43 1.93
CA GLU A 80 -8.58 -4.52 1.81
C GLU A 80 -8.17 -5.40 0.62
N VAL A 81 -8.07 -6.70 0.85
CA VAL A 81 -7.87 -7.71 -0.21
C VAL A 81 -8.82 -8.85 0.07
N GLN A 82 -9.51 -9.35 -0.95
CA GLN A 82 -10.45 -10.45 -0.76
C GLN A 82 -9.74 -11.69 -0.22
N GLY A 83 -10.27 -12.25 0.87
CA GLY A 83 -9.67 -13.41 1.55
C GLY A 83 -8.67 -13.07 2.65
N LEU A 84 -8.38 -11.78 2.89
CA LEU A 84 -7.54 -11.32 3.98
C LEU A 84 -8.33 -10.41 4.93
N GLU A 85 -7.93 -10.39 6.20
CA GLU A 85 -8.45 -9.40 7.15
C GLU A 85 -8.03 -7.98 6.72
N THR A 86 -8.98 -7.05 6.86
CA THR A 86 -8.78 -5.63 6.54
C THR A 86 -7.66 -5.07 7.39
N LEU A 87 -6.61 -4.56 6.75
CA LEU A 87 -5.49 -3.98 7.45
C LEU A 87 -5.69 -2.48 7.59
N ILE A 88 -5.80 -2.00 8.83
CA ILE A 88 -5.82 -0.56 9.12
C ILE A 88 -4.39 -0.10 9.35
N VAL A 89 -3.88 0.72 8.43
CA VAL A 89 -2.53 1.27 8.49
C VAL A 89 -2.61 2.72 8.95
N PRO A 90 -1.87 3.12 9.99
CA PRO A 90 -1.77 4.54 10.35
C PRO A 90 -1.15 5.31 9.19
N ALA A 91 -1.62 6.52 8.92
CA ALA A 91 -1.00 7.45 7.98
C ALA A 91 0.26 8.04 8.64
N TRP A 92 1.29 7.21 8.79
CA TRP A 92 2.59 7.54 9.35
C TRP A 92 3.52 8.17 8.30
N ALA A 93 4.46 8.99 8.77
CA ALA A 93 5.35 9.81 7.96
C ALA A 93 6.21 9.00 6.98
N GLU A 94 6.49 7.74 7.30
CA GLU A 94 7.35 6.84 6.55
C GLU A 94 6.70 6.38 5.23
N VAL A 95 5.39 6.18 5.20
CA VAL A 95 4.67 5.91 3.92
C VAL A 95 4.63 7.18 3.07
N GLY A 96 4.38 8.34 3.67
CA GLY A 96 4.42 9.63 2.98
C GLY A 96 5.80 9.90 2.34
N ARG A 97 6.89 9.67 3.07
CA ARG A 97 8.26 9.81 2.57
C ARG A 97 8.54 8.90 1.38
N VAL A 98 8.14 7.63 1.45
CA VAL A 98 8.36 6.70 0.30
C VAL A 98 7.59 7.14 -0.93
N ILE A 99 6.39 7.69 -0.77
CA ILE A 99 5.60 8.21 -1.88
C ILE A 99 6.28 9.44 -2.48
N GLU A 100 6.75 10.37 -1.64
CA GLU A 100 7.45 11.59 -2.08
C GLU A 100 8.77 11.27 -2.80
N ASP A 101 9.59 10.39 -2.22
CA ASP A 101 10.84 9.92 -2.82
C ASP A 101 10.61 9.25 -4.17
N CYS A 102 9.45 8.62 -4.37
CA CYS A 102 9.14 7.93 -5.62
C CYS A 102 8.73 8.84 -6.77
N ARG A 103 8.39 10.09 -6.46
CA ARG A 103 7.92 11.08 -7.42
C ARG A 103 9.00 12.04 -7.89
N ARG A 104 10.13 12.11 -7.18
CA ARG A 104 11.32 12.81 -7.65
C ARG A 104 11.97 12.07 -8.80
#